data_AF-A0A3D3G261-F1
#
_entry.id   AF-A0A3D3G261-F1
#
_cell.length_a   1.000
_cell.length_b   1.000
_cell.length_c   1.000
_cell.angle_alpha   90.00
_cell.angle_beta   90.00
_cell.angle_gamma   90.00
#
_symmetry.space_group_name_H-M   'P 1'
#
loop_
_entity.id
_entity.type
_entity.pdbx_description
1 polymer ?
#
loop_
_entity_poly.entity_id
_entity_poly.type
_entity_poly.pdbx_seq_one_letter_code
_entity_poly.pdbx_strand_id
1 'polypeptide(L)'
;MKSSNDIESGQETSELISMKRNHKRLAAIRKLPCIRCGNPHSQAAHSNSAKHGKGRGIKASDQFTVSLCFKCHAAFDRFELGNRAESEAMFDQWLVRVNRMLSQTDKEIF
;
A
#
# COMPACT_ATOMS: atom_id res chain seq x y z
N MET A 1 -19.44 -37.27 27.67
CA MET A 1 -19.02 -37.24 26.26
C MET A 1 -18.78 -35.78 25.88
N LYS A 2 -17.54 -35.41 25.55
CA LYS A 2 -17.19 -34.06 25.07
C LYS A 2 -17.54 -33.97 23.59
N SER A 3 -18.28 -32.96 23.17
CA SER A 3 -18.30 -32.51 21.78
C SER A 3 -17.63 -31.15 21.75
N SER A 4 -16.40 -31.12 21.26
CA SER A 4 -15.62 -29.92 20.97
C SER A 4 -15.96 -29.46 19.56
N ASN A 5 -16.23 -28.16 19.38
CA ASN A 5 -15.66 -27.29 18.34
C ASN A 5 -16.58 -26.08 18.11
N ASP A 6 -16.44 -25.06 18.96
CA ASP A 6 -17.04 -23.73 18.75
C ASP A 6 -16.08 -22.64 19.24
N ILE A 7 -14.80 -22.67 18.85
CA ILE A 7 -13.84 -21.61 19.19
C ILE A 7 -12.79 -21.46 18.07
N GLU A 8 -13.16 -20.90 16.91
CA GLU A 8 -12.15 -20.56 15.88
C GLU A 8 -12.48 -19.33 15.01
N SER A 9 -13.60 -18.63 15.21
CA SER A 9 -14.00 -17.49 14.34
C SER A 9 -13.48 -16.11 14.77
N GLY A 10 -12.95 -15.98 15.99
CA GLY A 10 -12.56 -14.68 16.57
C GLY A 10 -11.12 -14.23 16.28
N GLN A 11 -10.19 -15.16 16.10
CA GLN A 11 -8.77 -14.82 15.89
C GLN A 11 -8.46 -14.49 14.44
N GLU A 12 -9.07 -15.21 13.48
CA GLU A 12 -8.87 -15.03 12.04
C GLU A 12 -9.23 -13.61 11.56
N THR A 13 -10.33 -13.06 12.07
CA THR A 13 -10.80 -11.71 11.70
C THR A 13 -9.87 -10.61 12.22
N SER A 14 -9.30 -10.78 13.41
CA SER A 14 -8.35 -9.81 13.99
C SER A 14 -7.03 -9.77 13.21
N GLU A 15 -6.56 -10.91 12.73
CA GLU A 15 -5.32 -11.04 11.97
C GLU A 15 -5.49 -10.54 10.53
N LEU A 16 -6.64 -10.83 9.88
CA LEU A 16 -7.02 -10.27 8.59
C LEU A 16 -7.23 -8.74 8.62
N ILE A 17 -7.81 -8.20 9.69
CA ILE A 17 -7.93 -6.74 9.90
C ILE A 17 -6.54 -6.12 10.12
N SER A 18 -5.69 -6.78 10.92
CA SER A 18 -4.28 -6.40 11.14
C SER A 18 -3.47 -6.38 9.84
N MET A 19 -3.73 -7.30 8.90
CA MET A 19 -3.09 -7.33 7.58
C MET A 19 -3.50 -6.16 6.65
N LYS A 20 -4.67 -5.53 6.87
CA LYS A 20 -5.15 -4.42 6.01
C LYS A 20 -4.54 -3.06 6.40
N ARG A 21 -4.20 -2.86 7.68
CA ARG A 21 -3.76 -1.57 8.22
C ARG A 21 -2.39 -1.72 8.89
N ASN A 22 -1.36 -1.09 8.32
CA ASN A 22 0.02 -1.14 8.83
C ASN A 22 0.59 0.28 8.93
N HIS A 23 0.45 0.86 10.12
CA HIS A 23 0.87 2.24 10.38
C HIS A 23 2.39 2.41 10.25
N LYS A 24 3.18 1.39 10.62
CA LYS A 24 4.65 1.41 10.48
C LYS A 24 5.05 1.50 9.00
N ARG A 25 4.44 0.68 8.14
CA ARG A 25 4.64 0.76 6.69
C ARG A 25 4.28 2.14 6.15
N LEU A 26 3.11 2.67 6.49
CA LEU A 26 2.70 4.00 6.02
C LEU A 26 3.66 5.11 6.48
N ALA A 27 4.21 5.01 7.69
CA ALA A 27 5.21 5.95 8.18
C ALA A 27 6.52 5.84 7.38
N ALA A 28 6.98 4.63 7.07
CA ALA A 28 8.17 4.40 6.26
C ALA A 28 7.99 4.93 4.81
N ILE A 29 6.84 4.66 4.18
CA ILE A 29 6.51 5.15 2.82
C ILE A 29 6.62 6.67 2.72
N ARG A 30 6.12 7.41 3.72
CA ARG A 30 6.14 8.88 3.72
C ARG A 30 7.56 9.48 3.81
N LYS A 31 8.54 8.70 4.25
CA LYS A 31 9.96 9.11 4.29
C LYS A 31 10.68 8.91 2.95
N LEU A 32 10.11 8.12 2.04
CA LEU A 32 10.71 7.89 0.73
C LEU A 32 10.41 9.07 -0.22
N PRO A 33 11.32 9.41 -1.15
CA PRO A 33 11.01 10.38 -2.20
C PRO A 33 9.90 9.85 -3.11
N CYS A 34 9.24 10.76 -3.82
CA CYS A 34 8.18 10.44 -4.76
C CYS A 34 8.73 9.47 -5.81
N ILE A 35 8.16 8.27 -5.90
CA ILE A 35 8.67 7.20 -6.77
C ILE A 35 8.62 7.58 -8.26
N ARG A 36 7.75 8.52 -8.62
CA ARG A 36 7.58 9.03 -9.98
C ARG A 36 8.56 10.15 -10.33
N CYS A 37 8.70 11.17 -9.47
CA CYS A 37 9.42 12.40 -9.82
C CYS A 37 10.56 12.80 -8.89
N GLY A 38 10.83 12.02 -7.83
CA GLY A 38 11.94 12.26 -6.92
C GLY A 38 11.73 13.37 -5.88
N ASN A 39 10.58 14.06 -5.87
CA ASN A 39 10.28 15.07 -4.85
C ASN A 39 10.42 14.48 -3.42
N PRO A 40 11.12 15.15 -2.49
CA PRO A 40 11.44 14.59 -1.18
C PRO A 40 10.24 14.50 -0.23
N HIS A 41 9.14 15.21 -0.52
CA HIS A 41 7.96 15.25 0.33
C HIS A 41 6.83 14.39 -0.26
N SER A 42 6.75 13.15 0.23
CA SER A 42 5.77 12.16 -0.23
C SER A 42 4.63 11.92 0.75
N GLN A 43 3.50 11.49 0.20
CA GLN A 43 2.37 10.89 0.89
C GLN A 43 2.34 9.40 0.58
N ALA A 44 1.68 8.62 1.45
CA ALA A 44 1.37 7.23 1.15
C ALA A 44 0.12 7.18 0.27
N ALA A 45 0.31 6.83 -1.00
CA ALA A 45 -0.75 6.68 -1.99
C ALA A 45 -1.19 5.22 -2.07
N HIS A 46 -2.47 4.96 -1.80
CA HIS A 46 -3.07 3.62 -1.89
C HIS A 46 -3.37 3.25 -3.34
N SER A 47 -3.29 1.96 -3.67
CA SER A 47 -3.71 1.49 -4.98
C SER A 47 -5.16 1.87 -5.31
N ASN A 48 -5.42 2.15 -6.59
CA ASN A 48 -6.75 2.37 -7.14
C ASN A 48 -7.47 1.10 -7.60
N SER A 49 -6.86 -0.07 -7.47
CA SER A 49 -7.44 -1.33 -7.93
C SER A 49 -8.30 -2.03 -6.88
N ALA A 50 -9.46 -2.54 -7.28
CA ALA A 50 -10.33 -3.36 -6.42
C ALA A 50 -9.65 -4.66 -5.98
N LYS A 51 -8.72 -5.20 -6.79
CA LYS A 51 -7.91 -6.40 -6.48
C LYS A 51 -7.11 -6.25 -5.19
N HIS A 52 -6.82 -5.01 -4.79
CA HIS A 52 -6.06 -4.65 -3.59
C HIS A 52 -6.97 -4.31 -2.38
N GLY A 53 -8.27 -4.57 -2.48
CA GLY A 53 -9.25 -4.32 -1.43
C GLY A 53 -9.78 -2.89 -1.37
N LYS A 54 -9.66 -2.11 -2.45
CA LYS A 54 -10.31 -0.80 -2.60
C LYS A 54 -11.82 -0.97 -2.78
N GLY A 55 -12.60 -0.11 -2.15
CA GLY A 55 -14.06 -0.06 -2.28
C GLY A 55 -14.61 1.35 -2.07
N ARG A 56 -15.94 1.50 -2.17
CA ARG A 56 -16.59 2.81 -1.91
C ARG A 56 -16.38 3.21 -0.45
N GLY A 57 -15.68 4.32 -0.23
CA GLY A 57 -15.30 4.78 1.12
C GLY A 57 -14.20 3.95 1.79
N ILE A 58 -13.62 2.97 1.09
CA ILE A 58 -12.64 2.02 1.64
C ILE A 58 -11.34 2.15 0.86
N LYS A 59 -10.24 2.43 1.58
CA LYS A 59 -8.88 2.40 1.00
C LYS A 59 -8.41 0.96 0.81
N ALA A 60 -7.58 0.74 -0.21
CA ALA A 60 -6.85 -0.53 -0.39
C ALA A 60 -6.01 -0.88 0.86
N SER A 61 -5.56 -2.14 0.96
CA SER A 61 -4.65 -2.54 2.04
C SER A 61 -3.36 -1.70 2.02
N ASP A 62 -2.82 -1.40 3.20
CA ASP A 62 -1.59 -0.63 3.35
C ASP A 62 -0.37 -1.33 2.70
N GLN A 63 -0.43 -2.65 2.45
CA GLN A 63 0.62 -3.34 1.68
C GLN A 63 0.70 -2.85 0.22
N PHE A 64 -0.41 -2.34 -0.32
CA PHE A 64 -0.49 -1.78 -1.68
C PHE A 64 -0.45 -0.25 -1.62
N THR A 65 0.69 0.26 -1.16
CA THR A 65 0.97 1.70 -1.07
C THR A 65 2.31 2.07 -1.69
N VAL A 66 2.37 3.25 -2.30
CA VAL A 66 3.57 3.83 -2.91
C VAL A 66 3.82 5.25 -2.40
N SER A 67 5.05 5.76 -2.54
CA SER A 67 5.41 7.13 -2.17
C SER A 67 5.16 8.09 -3.33
N LEU A 68 4.19 9.01 -3.21
CA LEU A 68 3.94 10.04 -4.22
C LEU A 68 3.84 11.43 -3.59
N CYS A 69 4.43 12.45 -4.22
CA CYS A 69 4.19 13.83 -3.81
C CYS A 69 2.75 14.24 -4.14
N PHE A 70 2.25 15.32 -3.51
CA PHE A 70 0.85 15.73 -3.63
C PHE A 70 0.38 15.88 -5.10
N LYS A 71 1.25 16.40 -5.99
CA LYS A 71 0.93 16.59 -7.42
C LYS A 71 0.77 15.26 -8.14
N CYS A 72 1.74 14.35 -7.98
CA CYS A 72 1.70 13.05 -8.63
C CYS A 72 0.61 12.15 -8.05
N HIS A 73 0.37 12.24 -6.74
CA HIS A 73 -0.69 11.51 -6.05
C HIS A 73 -2.05 11.90 -6.59
N ALA A 74 -2.33 13.21 -6.69
CA ALA A 74 -3.58 13.72 -7.24
C ALA A 74 -3.81 13.28 -8.70
N ALA A 75 -2.77 13.34 -9.55
CA ALA A 75 -2.86 12.89 -10.93
C ALA A 75 -3.08 11.37 -11.04
N PHE A 76 -2.44 10.58 -10.18
CA PHE A 76 -2.63 9.13 -10.11
C PHE A 76 -4.07 8.77 -9.68
N ASP A 77 -4.59 9.43 -8.65
CA ASP A 77 -5.96 9.18 -8.14
C ASP A 77 -7.05 9.54 -9.14
N ARG A 78 -6.80 10.53 -9.99
CA ARG A 78 -7.72 10.95 -11.06
C ARG A 78 -7.50 10.23 -12.38
N PHE A 79 -6.58 9.25 -12.46
CA PHE A 79 -6.21 8.56 -13.69
C PHE A 79 -5.77 9.53 -14.82
N GLU A 80 -5.02 10.57 -14.47
CA GLU A 80 -4.50 11.57 -15.43
C GLU A 80 -3.14 11.18 -16.01
N LEU A 81 -2.54 10.08 -15.53
CA LEU A 81 -1.23 9.59 -15.96
C LEU A 81 -1.31 8.51 -17.04
N GLY A 82 -2.52 8.16 -17.48
CA GLY A 82 -2.82 7.10 -18.43
C GLY A 82 -4.23 6.55 -18.22
N ASN A 83 -4.64 5.59 -19.05
CA ASN A 83 -5.90 4.86 -18.84
C ASN A 83 -5.81 3.95 -17.60
N ARG A 84 -6.92 3.28 -17.24
CA ARG A 84 -6.97 2.43 -16.04
C ARG A 84 -5.95 1.28 -16.07
N ALA A 85 -5.80 0.61 -17.21
CA ALA A 85 -4.87 -0.51 -17.34
C ALA A 85 -3.41 -0.03 -17.26
N GLU A 86 -3.09 1.09 -17.90
CA GLU A 86 -1.78 1.74 -17.80
C GLU A 86 -1.46 2.18 -16.37
N SER A 87 -2.45 2.75 -15.67
CA SER A 87 -2.33 3.15 -14.27
C SER A 87 -2.06 1.96 -13.35
N GLU A 88 -2.73 0.82 -13.57
CA GLU A 88 -2.46 -0.41 -12.81
C GLU A 88 -1.06 -0.96 -13.09
N ALA A 89 -0.64 -1.05 -14.35
CA ALA A 89 0.70 -1.52 -14.71
C ALA A 89 1.81 -0.61 -14.14
N MET A 90 1.60 0.71 -14.20
CA MET A 90 2.51 1.71 -13.63
C MET A 90 2.60 1.58 -12.11
N PHE A 91 1.47 1.39 -11.44
CA PHE A 91 1.41 1.16 -10.00
C PHE A 91 2.16 -0.11 -9.59
N ASP A 92 1.98 -1.21 -10.32
CA ASP A 92 2.63 -2.49 -10.02
C ASP A 92 4.17 -2.35 -10.10
N GLN A 93 4.69 -1.63 -11.10
CA GLN A 93 6.12 -1.31 -11.19
C GLN A 93 6.62 -0.43 -10.04
N TRP A 94 5.85 0.60 -9.65
CA TRP A 94 6.18 1.45 -8.52
C TRP A 94 6.18 0.69 -7.20
N LEU A 95 5.23 -0.21 -7.00
CA LEU A 95 5.13 -1.02 -5.79
C LEU A 95 6.36 -1.90 -5.59
N VAL A 96 6.85 -2.55 -6.65
CA VAL A 96 8.10 -3.33 -6.62
C VAL A 96 9.28 -2.46 -6.18
N ARG A 97 9.43 -1.27 -6.79
CA ARG A 97 10.52 -0.35 -6.48
C ARG A 97 10.46 0.15 -5.04
N VAL A 98 9.28 0.55 -4.57
CA VAL A 98 9.05 1.01 -3.20
C VAL A 98 9.35 -0.10 -2.19
N ASN A 99 8.90 -1.33 -2.43
CA ASN A 99 9.20 -2.46 -1.56
C ASN A 99 10.71 -2.74 -1.49
N ARG A 100 11.42 -2.61 -2.62
CA ARG A 100 12.89 -2.69 -2.62
C ARG A 100 13.52 -1.59 -1.78
N MET A 101 13.08 -0.34 -1.91
CA MET A 101 13.59 0.78 -1.10
C MET A 101 13.38 0.53 0.40
N LEU A 102 12.19 0.06 0.79
CA LEU A 102 11.90 -0.29 2.19
C LEU A 102 12.80 -1.44 2.70
N SER A 103 13.05 -2.46 1.88
CA SER A 103 13.95 -3.56 2.26
C SER A 103 15.43 -3.16 2.40
N GLN A 104 15.83 -2.04 1.80
CA GLN A 104 17.20 -1.51 1.87
C GLN A 104 17.38 -0.56 3.04
N THR A 105 16.35 0.19 3.45
CA THR A 105 16.42 1.06 4.64
C THR A 105 16.58 0.29 5.95
N ASP A 106 16.22 -0.99 5.96
CA ASP A 106 16.37 -1.88 7.13
C ASP A 106 17.76 -2.54 7.19
N LYS A 107 18.62 -2.31 6.19
CA LYS A 107 19.99 -2.82 6.20
C LYS A 107 20.92 -1.68 6.63
N GLU A 108 21.51 -1.83 7.81
CA GLU A 108 22.71 -1.05 8.15
C GLU A 108 23.75 -1.38 7.09
N ILE A 109 24.11 -0.38 6.28
CA ILE A 109 25.21 -0.48 5.33
C ILE A 109 26.48 -0.29 6.16
N PHE A 110 27.01 -1.41 6.67
CA PHE A 110 28.34 -1.50 7.29
C PHE A 110 29.43 -1.59 6.23
#